data_AF-A0A544ZAH0-F1
#
_entry.id   AF-A0A544ZAH0-F1
#
_cell.length_a   1.000
_cell.length_b   1.000
_cell.length_c   1.000
_cell.angle_alpha   90.00
_cell.angle_beta   90.00
_cell.angle_gamma   90.00
#
_symmetry.space_group_name_H-M   'P 1'
#
loop_
_entity.id
_entity.type
_entity.pdbx_description
1 polymer ?
#
loop_
_entity_poly.entity_id
_entity_poly.type
_entity_poly.pdbx_seq_one_letter_code
_entity_poly.pdbx_strand_id
1 'polypeptide(L)'
;MAVVAEHALPWLMPSLRPYWFSLGMYGVLVFFLVSGYIIPASLENRGDVGAFWVSRVFRLYPLYLLVIAAVLVMAFWVPVRQEVPRHASAVAAHVSMLLDVVHTGALADPMWTLSYEMVFYLLVTALFVGGVHRRSGTLAIAFGAVAVAAGLVLSAPLLPGPWPAVAACVLFLAGLACLITGRFRTVAAYALGLMALVLLVFGSFVPWFGAAILAVMFTGTALYRWERGTGGLGPVVAAAALVAAAPVWSIQAGWWWVQPDVWITTIVLAGGTFALGMVLRGRRVPGVLTWLGLISYSVYLVHHPLLKYLNALAGDLRSLTPTGQAAVALGYLVALLTLSWLTYRFVEAPAQALGRRITRRRSSSPSSPTGRDIPVPG
;
A
#
# COMPACT_ATOMS: atom_id res chain seq x y z
N MET A 1 -6.85 -2.33 12.15
CA MET A 1 -6.89 -1.80 13.53
C MET A 1 -5.52 -1.58 14.14
N ALA A 2 -4.52 -2.45 13.92
CA ALA A 2 -3.17 -2.26 14.46
C ALA A 2 -2.55 -0.88 14.18
N VAL A 3 -2.59 -0.40 12.94
CA VAL A 3 -2.09 0.95 12.58
C VAL A 3 -2.89 2.08 13.25
N VAL A 4 -4.20 1.91 13.40
CA VAL A 4 -5.05 2.88 14.13
C VAL A 4 -4.59 2.97 15.58
N ALA A 5 -4.39 1.82 16.22
CA ALA A 5 -3.93 1.75 17.61
C ALA A 5 -2.51 2.29 17.79
N GLU A 6 -1.58 2.08 16.84
CA GLU A 6 -0.24 2.67 16.88
C GLU A 6 -0.29 4.20 16.99
N HIS A 7 -1.17 4.84 16.21
CA HIS A 7 -1.31 6.29 16.25
C HIS A 7 -2.15 6.76 17.43
N ALA A 8 -3.19 6.02 17.82
CA ALA A 8 -4.14 6.44 18.85
C ALA A 8 -3.65 6.22 20.28
N LEU A 9 -3.03 5.07 20.59
CA LEU A 9 -2.61 4.70 21.95
C LEU A 9 -1.68 5.73 22.61
N PRO A 10 -0.66 6.32 21.94
CA PRO A 10 0.22 7.32 22.56
C PRO A 10 -0.50 8.56 23.10
N TRP A 11 -1.69 8.87 22.58
CA TRP A 11 -2.47 10.04 22.96
C TRP A 11 -3.66 9.70 23.84
N LEU A 12 -4.31 8.56 23.57
CA LEU A 12 -5.56 8.18 24.22
C LEU A 12 -5.34 7.26 25.41
N MET A 13 -4.43 6.29 25.32
CA MET A 13 -4.19 5.28 26.36
C MET A 13 -2.72 4.82 26.35
N PRO A 14 -1.76 5.66 26.77
CA PRO A 14 -0.34 5.39 26.62
C PRO A 14 0.12 4.11 27.35
N SER A 15 -0.53 3.78 28.47
CA SER A 15 -0.25 2.59 29.29
C SER A 15 -0.52 1.27 28.58
N LEU A 16 -1.33 1.26 27.51
CA LEU A 16 -1.64 0.05 26.75
C LEU A 16 -0.74 -0.14 25.52
N ARG A 17 0.18 0.80 25.25
CA ARG A 17 1.07 0.70 24.08
C ARG A 17 2.13 -0.38 24.31
N PRO A 18 2.21 -1.41 23.45
CA PRO A 18 3.32 -2.35 23.51
C PRO A 18 4.60 -1.70 22.98
N TYR A 19 5.73 -1.98 23.64
CA TYR A 19 7.07 -1.51 23.22
C TYR A 19 8.00 -2.65 22.79
N TRP A 20 7.59 -3.90 22.98
CA TRP A 20 8.35 -5.09 22.60
C TRP A 20 8.17 -5.52 21.14
N PHE A 21 7.25 -4.86 20.41
CA PHE A 21 7.07 -4.95 18.95
C PHE A 21 6.40 -3.66 18.45
N SER A 22 6.50 -3.35 17.16
CA SER A 22 5.81 -2.20 16.57
C SER A 22 4.44 -2.60 16.03
N LEU A 23 3.38 -2.08 16.65
CA LEU A 23 1.99 -2.39 16.29
C LEU A 23 1.65 -1.86 14.89
N GLY A 24 2.14 -0.67 14.56
CA GLY A 24 1.99 -0.05 13.24
C GLY A 24 2.67 -0.87 12.16
N MET A 25 3.95 -1.17 12.33
CA MET A 25 4.72 -1.95 11.35
C MET A 25 4.18 -3.37 11.19
N TYR A 26 3.76 -4.01 12.28
CA TYR A 26 3.06 -5.29 12.23
C TYR A 26 1.85 -5.23 11.28
N GLY A 27 0.98 -4.22 11.43
CA GLY A 27 -0.19 -4.05 10.56
C GLY A 27 0.18 -3.80 9.10
N VAL A 28 1.21 -3.00 8.85
CA VAL A 28 1.71 -2.69 7.50
C VAL A 28 2.32 -3.92 6.82
N LEU A 29 3.12 -4.72 7.52
CA LEU A 29 3.73 -5.94 6.99
C LEU A 29 2.66 -6.98 6.63
N VAL A 30 1.67 -7.20 7.50
CA VAL A 30 0.54 -8.10 7.18
C VAL A 30 -0.21 -7.60 5.95
N PHE A 31 -0.51 -6.30 5.87
CA PHE A 31 -1.19 -5.70 4.73
C PHE A 31 -0.42 -5.91 3.42
N PHE A 32 0.90 -5.66 3.42
CA PHE A 32 1.72 -5.83 2.22
C PHE A 32 1.91 -7.30 1.83
N LEU A 33 2.00 -8.22 2.80
CA LEU A 33 2.08 -9.65 2.52
C LEU A 33 0.79 -10.17 1.87
N VAL A 34 -0.38 -9.74 2.37
CA VAL A 34 -1.70 -10.05 1.77
C VAL A 34 -1.85 -9.41 0.39
N SER A 35 -1.45 -8.15 0.24
CA SER A 35 -1.47 -7.45 -1.05
C SER A 35 -0.60 -8.17 -2.09
N GLY A 36 0.62 -8.56 -1.70
CA GLY A 36 1.52 -9.37 -2.51
C GLY A 36 0.93 -10.72 -2.94
N TYR A 37 0.20 -11.37 -2.04
CA TYR A 37 -0.48 -12.63 -2.33
C TYR A 37 -1.64 -12.47 -3.34
N ILE A 38 -2.47 -11.42 -3.19
CA ILE A 38 -3.73 -11.28 -3.96
C ILE A 38 -3.54 -10.51 -5.27
N ILE A 39 -2.70 -9.48 -5.31
CA ILE A 39 -2.64 -8.54 -6.45
C ILE A 39 -2.18 -9.23 -7.75
N PRO A 40 -1.04 -9.96 -7.79
CA PRO A 40 -0.60 -10.66 -8.99
C PRO A 40 -1.62 -11.72 -9.42
N ALA A 41 -2.16 -12.48 -8.47
CA ALA A 41 -3.22 -13.46 -8.74
C ALA A 41 -4.46 -12.81 -9.38
N SER A 42 -4.84 -11.61 -8.94
CA SER A 42 -5.98 -10.88 -9.51
C SER A 42 -5.75 -10.40 -10.95
N LEU A 43 -4.50 -10.11 -11.31
CA LEU A 43 -4.11 -9.72 -12.66
C LEU A 43 -4.01 -10.95 -13.58
N GLU A 44 -3.41 -12.03 -13.09
CA GLU A 44 -3.31 -13.32 -13.79
C GLU A 44 -4.70 -13.91 -14.09
N ASN A 45 -5.61 -13.92 -13.11
CA ASN A 45 -6.96 -14.48 -13.28
C ASN A 45 -7.84 -13.66 -14.25
N ARG A 46 -7.59 -12.36 -14.42
CA ARG A 46 -8.37 -11.51 -15.34
C ARG A 46 -7.75 -11.39 -16.72
N GLY A 47 -6.42 -11.37 -16.84
CA GLY A 47 -5.71 -11.20 -18.11
C GLY A 47 -5.73 -9.80 -18.74
N ASP A 48 -6.59 -8.89 -18.27
CA ASP A 48 -6.76 -7.53 -18.80
C ASP A 48 -6.12 -6.47 -17.87
N VAL A 49 -5.01 -5.89 -18.35
CA VAL A 49 -4.27 -4.81 -17.67
C VAL A 49 -5.08 -3.52 -17.58
N GLY A 50 -5.85 -3.17 -18.62
CA GLY A 50 -6.68 -1.97 -18.62
C GLY A 50 -7.82 -2.08 -17.61
N ALA A 51 -8.47 -3.24 -17.53
CA ALA A 51 -9.45 -3.56 -16.51
C ALA A 51 -8.87 -3.53 -15.10
N PHE A 52 -7.66 -4.06 -14.92
CA PHE A 52 -6.95 -4.03 -13.65
C PHE A 52 -6.76 -2.59 -13.16
N TRP A 53 -6.19 -1.72 -13.99
CA TRP A 53 -5.94 -0.31 -13.62
C TRP A 53 -7.23 0.46 -13.35
N VAL A 54 -8.27 0.31 -14.17
CA VAL A 54 -9.59 0.91 -13.91
C VAL A 54 -10.10 0.47 -12.55
N SER A 55 -10.05 -0.83 -12.23
CA SER A 55 -10.51 -1.32 -10.93
C SER A 55 -9.72 -0.75 -9.75
N ARG A 56 -8.41 -0.47 -9.90
CA ARG A 56 -7.58 0.10 -8.83
C ARG A 56 -7.80 1.61 -8.67
N VAL A 57 -7.92 2.35 -9.77
CA VAL A 57 -8.21 3.79 -9.73
C VAL A 57 -9.53 4.05 -9.01
N PHE A 58 -10.60 3.35 -9.40
CA PHE A 58 -11.92 3.48 -8.76
C PHE A 58 -12.00 2.91 -7.34
N ARG A 59 -11.01 2.14 -6.90
CA ARG A 59 -10.91 1.66 -5.53
C ARG A 59 -10.19 2.66 -4.63
N LEU A 60 -9.09 3.25 -5.10
CA LEU A 60 -8.17 4.03 -4.27
C LEU A 60 -8.46 5.54 -4.31
N TYR A 61 -8.53 6.13 -5.50
CA TYR A 61 -8.59 7.59 -5.67
C TYR A 61 -9.82 8.27 -5.06
N PRO A 62 -11.06 7.75 -5.15
CA PRO A 62 -12.25 8.48 -4.70
C PRO A 62 -12.16 8.89 -3.22
N LEU A 63 -11.83 7.94 -2.35
CA LEU A 63 -11.67 8.22 -0.93
C LEU A 63 -10.38 9.00 -0.64
N TYR A 64 -9.28 8.65 -1.31
CA TYR A 64 -8.00 9.32 -1.12
C TYR A 64 -8.11 10.84 -1.41
N LEU A 65 -8.75 11.21 -2.51
CA LEU A 65 -9.01 12.61 -2.87
C LEU A 65 -9.99 13.29 -1.92
N LEU A 66 -11.03 12.58 -1.45
CA LEU A 66 -11.96 13.11 -0.45
C LEU A 66 -11.22 13.47 0.85
N VAL A 67 -10.34 12.58 1.33
CA VAL A 67 -9.56 12.79 2.54
C VAL A 67 -8.58 13.94 2.36
N ILE A 68 -7.91 14.03 1.21
CA ILE A 68 -7.06 15.19 0.89
C ILE A 68 -7.88 16.48 0.93
N ALA A 69 -9.03 16.53 0.27
CA ALA A 69 -9.89 17.71 0.26
C ALA A 69 -10.36 18.09 1.67
N ALA A 70 -10.80 17.11 2.46
CA ALA A 70 -11.20 17.33 3.85
C ALA A 70 -10.03 17.89 4.69
N VAL A 71 -8.82 17.34 4.54
CA VAL A 71 -7.63 17.83 5.25
C VAL A 71 -7.28 19.26 4.85
N LEU A 72 -7.34 19.59 3.56
CA LEU A 72 -7.06 20.93 3.06
C LEU A 72 -8.09 21.97 3.52
N VAL A 73 -9.38 21.62 3.56
CA VAL A 73 -10.44 22.50 4.07
C VAL A 73 -10.30 22.70 5.58
N MET A 74 -10.02 21.63 6.33
CA MET A 74 -9.86 21.74 7.77
C MET A 74 -8.57 22.48 8.16
N ALA A 75 -7.55 22.49 7.29
CA ALA A 75 -6.30 23.21 7.53
C ALA A 75 -6.48 24.74 7.69
N PHE A 76 -7.62 25.31 7.27
CA PHE A 76 -7.95 26.72 7.54
C PHE A 76 -8.24 26.99 9.03
N TRP A 77 -8.68 25.98 9.78
CA TRP A 77 -9.05 26.09 11.20
C TRP A 77 -8.04 25.37 12.09
N VAL A 78 -7.64 24.17 11.70
CA VAL A 78 -6.75 23.29 12.46
C VAL A 78 -5.73 22.68 11.49
N PRO A 79 -4.51 23.23 11.42
CA PRO A 79 -3.47 22.66 10.57
C PRO A 79 -3.06 21.27 11.09
N VAL A 80 -3.31 20.22 10.30
CA VAL A 80 -2.90 18.82 10.62
C VAL A 80 -1.38 18.67 10.64
N ARG A 81 -0.70 19.44 9.79
CA ARG A 81 0.75 19.65 9.76
C ARG A 81 1.02 21.15 9.68
N GLN A 82 2.09 21.59 10.35
CA GLN A 82 2.51 23.00 10.38
C GLN A 82 2.90 23.51 8.98
N GLU A 83 3.44 22.64 8.12
CA GLU A 83 3.76 22.96 6.72
C GLU A 83 3.16 21.91 5.79
N VAL A 84 2.05 22.25 5.13
CA VAL A 84 1.54 21.49 3.99
C VAL A 84 2.18 22.08 2.74
N PRO A 85 3.09 21.38 2.04
CA PRO A 85 3.71 21.92 0.84
C PRO A 85 2.65 22.17 -0.23
N ARG A 86 2.47 23.44 -0.64
CA ARG A 86 1.47 23.86 -1.65
C ARG A 86 2.03 23.99 -3.06
N HIS A 87 3.29 23.59 -3.26
CA HIS A 87 3.96 23.70 -4.55
C HIS A 87 3.45 22.64 -5.55
N ALA A 88 3.63 22.90 -6.85
CA ALA A 88 3.18 22.01 -7.91
C ALA A 88 3.76 20.58 -7.82
N SER A 89 4.99 20.43 -7.33
CA SER A 89 5.61 19.12 -7.07
C SER A 89 4.86 18.31 -6.02
N ALA A 90 4.36 18.96 -4.96
CA ALA A 90 3.59 18.28 -3.92
C ALA A 90 2.23 17.81 -4.44
N VAL A 91 1.58 18.61 -5.28
CA VAL A 91 0.36 18.21 -5.97
C VAL A 91 0.64 17.02 -6.90
N ALA A 92 1.72 17.09 -7.70
CA ALA A 92 2.13 16.02 -8.61
C ALA A 92 2.41 14.69 -7.88
N ALA A 93 3.09 14.76 -6.73
CA ALA A 93 3.35 13.63 -5.85
C ALA A 93 2.05 12.98 -5.33
N HIS A 94 1.07 13.79 -4.91
CA HIS A 94 -0.22 13.28 -4.42
C HIS A 94 -1.10 12.74 -5.54
N VAL A 95 -1.13 13.38 -6.71
CA VAL A 95 -1.90 12.94 -7.90
C VAL A 95 -1.40 11.59 -8.41
N SER A 96 -0.08 11.37 -8.45
CA SER A 96 0.50 10.08 -8.84
C SER A 96 0.46 9.03 -7.73
N MET A 97 0.14 9.42 -6.48
CA MET A 97 0.33 8.63 -5.27
C MET A 97 1.78 8.16 -5.05
N LEU A 98 2.78 8.80 -5.68
CA LEU A 98 4.20 8.43 -5.58
C LEU A 98 4.97 9.25 -4.53
N LEU A 99 4.25 9.88 -3.59
CA LEU A 99 4.80 10.86 -2.65
C LEU A 99 6.06 10.41 -1.89
N ASP A 100 6.11 9.16 -1.42
CA ASP A 100 7.21 8.71 -0.57
C ASP A 100 8.49 8.51 -1.38
N VAL A 101 8.35 7.97 -2.61
CA VAL A 101 9.45 7.67 -3.53
C VAL A 101 9.92 8.89 -4.35
N VAL A 102 9.23 10.02 -4.25
CA VAL A 102 9.67 11.33 -4.77
C VAL A 102 10.01 12.31 -3.66
N HIS A 103 10.26 11.79 -2.45
CA HIS A 103 10.67 12.53 -1.27
C HIS A 103 9.73 13.70 -0.89
N THR A 104 8.42 13.49 -1.03
CA THR A 104 7.39 14.46 -0.67
C THR A 104 6.60 13.97 0.53
N GLY A 105 6.53 14.80 1.58
CA GLY A 105 5.77 14.48 2.79
C GLY A 105 4.27 14.31 2.51
N ALA A 106 3.67 13.28 3.10
CA ALA A 106 2.23 13.03 3.02
C ALA A 106 1.40 14.09 3.75
N LEU A 107 0.21 14.38 3.20
CA LEU A 107 -0.83 15.17 3.87
C LEU A 107 -1.37 14.50 5.14
N ALA A 108 -1.50 13.17 5.12
CA ALA A 108 -1.82 12.36 6.29
C ALA A 108 -0.80 11.22 6.40
N ASP A 109 -0.25 11.01 7.59
CA ASP A 109 0.87 10.09 7.82
C ASP A 109 0.65 8.69 7.19
N PRO A 110 -0.52 8.03 7.28
CA PRO A 110 -0.71 6.70 6.69
C PRO A 110 -0.61 6.63 5.15
N MET A 111 -0.63 7.76 4.43
CA MET A 111 -0.64 7.77 2.96
C MET A 111 0.68 7.29 2.33
N TRP A 112 1.80 7.29 3.07
CA TRP A 112 3.09 6.80 2.56
C TRP A 112 3.01 5.33 2.10
N THR A 113 2.22 4.48 2.78
CA THR A 113 2.11 3.05 2.42
C THR A 113 1.44 2.86 1.06
N LEU A 114 0.52 3.76 0.69
CA LEU A 114 -0.15 3.72 -0.61
C LEU A 114 0.84 3.98 -1.75
N SER A 115 1.93 4.70 -1.46
CA SER A 115 3.00 4.92 -2.42
C SER A 115 3.70 3.63 -2.82
N TYR A 116 4.06 2.81 -1.83
CA TYR A 116 4.65 1.50 -2.09
C TYR A 116 3.66 0.53 -2.74
N GLU A 117 2.37 0.60 -2.40
CA GLU A 117 1.33 -0.17 -3.08
C GLU A 117 1.24 0.23 -4.57
N MET A 118 1.33 1.53 -4.89
CA MET A 118 1.34 2.04 -6.27
C MET A 118 2.58 1.58 -7.04
N VAL A 119 3.77 1.67 -6.43
CA VAL A 119 5.02 1.14 -7.00
C VAL A 119 4.87 -0.35 -7.33
N PHE A 120 4.30 -1.12 -6.40
CA PHE A 120 4.07 -2.55 -6.64
C PHE A 120 3.09 -2.80 -7.80
N TYR A 121 2.02 -2.02 -7.94
CA TYR A 121 1.12 -2.13 -9.10
C TYR A 121 1.83 -1.88 -10.43
N LEU A 122 2.71 -0.87 -10.50
CA LEU A 122 3.48 -0.56 -11.70
C LEU A 122 4.46 -1.69 -12.04
N LEU A 123 5.18 -2.20 -11.05
CA LEU A 123 6.13 -3.31 -11.24
C LEU A 123 5.43 -4.62 -11.65
N VAL A 124 4.35 -5.00 -10.96
CA VAL A 124 3.58 -6.21 -11.31
C VAL A 124 2.99 -6.09 -12.71
N THR A 125 2.54 -4.90 -13.11
CA THR A 125 2.08 -4.65 -14.49
C THR A 125 3.21 -4.87 -15.50
N ALA A 126 4.41 -4.32 -15.25
CA ALA A 126 5.57 -4.52 -16.11
C ALA A 126 5.96 -6.00 -16.23
N LEU A 127 6.03 -6.71 -15.09
CA LEU A 127 6.36 -8.14 -15.03
C LEU A 127 5.32 -9.02 -15.71
N PHE A 128 4.03 -8.66 -15.59
CA PHE A 128 2.95 -9.39 -16.22
C PHE A 128 3.00 -9.23 -17.75
N VAL A 129 3.16 -7.99 -18.24
CA VAL A 129 3.29 -7.71 -19.68
C VAL A 129 4.55 -8.35 -20.27
N GLY A 130 5.65 -8.40 -19.51
CA GLY A 130 6.87 -9.09 -19.92
C GLY A 130 6.86 -10.60 -19.79
N GLY A 131 5.80 -11.22 -19.23
CA GLY A 131 5.75 -12.67 -19.00
C GLY A 131 6.70 -13.19 -17.92
N VAL A 132 7.44 -12.31 -17.23
CA VAL A 132 8.43 -12.67 -16.20
C VAL A 132 7.80 -12.74 -14.80
N HIS A 133 6.49 -12.48 -14.67
CA HIS A 133 5.77 -12.53 -13.40
C HIS A 133 6.07 -13.80 -12.61
N ARG A 134 6.25 -14.96 -13.27
CA ARG A 134 6.57 -16.27 -12.66
C ARG A 134 7.87 -16.33 -11.81
N ARG A 135 8.77 -15.34 -11.92
CA ARG A 135 10.03 -15.26 -11.14
C ARG A 135 9.94 -14.46 -9.83
N SER A 136 8.74 -14.22 -9.29
CA SER A 136 8.54 -13.44 -8.05
C SER A 136 9.33 -13.91 -6.83
N GLY A 137 9.64 -15.20 -6.69
CA GLY A 137 10.50 -15.67 -5.60
C GLY A 137 11.91 -15.07 -5.69
N THR A 138 12.52 -15.09 -6.88
CA THR A 138 13.81 -14.43 -7.13
C THR A 138 13.74 -12.93 -6.92
N LEU A 139 12.64 -12.29 -7.30
CA LEU A 139 12.44 -10.85 -7.05
C LEU A 139 12.35 -10.53 -5.56
N ALA A 140 11.70 -11.39 -4.76
CA ALA A 140 11.65 -11.21 -3.31
C ALA A 140 13.06 -11.22 -2.69
N ILE A 141 13.91 -12.17 -3.11
CA ILE A 141 15.31 -12.24 -2.68
C ILE A 141 16.08 -11.01 -3.18
N ALA A 142 15.92 -10.63 -4.46
CA ALA A 142 16.64 -9.50 -5.04
C ALA A 142 16.31 -8.19 -4.32
N PHE A 143 15.03 -7.91 -4.05
CA PHE A 143 14.64 -6.74 -3.27
C PHE A 143 15.11 -6.82 -1.81
N GLY A 144 15.13 -8.01 -1.20
CA GLY A 144 15.72 -8.22 0.13
C GLY A 144 17.22 -7.92 0.16
N ALA A 145 17.97 -8.35 -0.86
CA ALA A 145 19.40 -8.07 -0.98
C ALA A 145 19.65 -6.57 -1.22
N VAL A 146 18.83 -5.93 -2.06
CA VAL A 146 18.87 -4.47 -2.27
C VAL A 146 18.55 -3.73 -0.97
N ALA A 147 17.60 -4.21 -0.15
CA ALA A 147 17.31 -3.61 1.15
C ALA A 147 18.51 -3.66 2.09
N VAL A 148 19.18 -4.81 2.21
CA VAL A 148 20.40 -4.94 3.01
C VAL A 148 21.50 -4.01 2.49
N ALA A 149 21.79 -4.04 1.19
CA ALA A 149 22.82 -3.20 0.58
C ALA A 149 22.53 -1.70 0.75
N ALA A 150 21.30 -1.28 0.49
CA ALA A 150 20.87 0.11 0.67
C ALA A 150 20.94 0.55 2.14
N GLY A 151 20.61 -0.33 3.09
CA GLY A 151 20.67 -0.02 4.52
C GLY A 151 22.09 0.23 5.01
N LEU A 152 23.06 -0.49 4.44
CA LEU A 152 24.48 -0.35 4.75
C LEU A 152 25.13 0.88 4.11
N VAL A 153 24.66 1.31 2.93
CA VAL A 153 25.37 2.31 2.10
C VAL A 153 24.65 3.66 2.06
N LEU A 154 23.32 3.69 2.06
CA LEU A 154 22.54 4.90 1.82
C LEU A 154 22.00 5.48 3.12
N SER A 155 22.39 6.71 3.43
CA SER A 155 21.87 7.49 4.56
C SER A 155 20.73 8.45 4.17
N ALA A 156 20.61 8.80 2.89
CA ALA A 156 19.67 9.76 2.34
C ALA A 156 19.28 9.40 0.89
N PRO A 157 18.14 9.91 0.39
CA PRO A 157 17.80 9.79 -1.02
C PRO A 157 18.87 10.45 -1.92
N LEU A 158 19.09 9.85 -3.08
CA LEU A 158 20.06 10.27 -4.08
C LEU A 158 19.45 11.14 -5.19
N LEU A 159 18.12 11.23 -5.27
CA LEU A 159 17.39 12.11 -6.19
C LEU A 159 16.90 13.36 -5.46
N PRO A 160 17.69 14.45 -5.40
CA PRO A 160 17.27 15.68 -4.76
C PRO A 160 16.28 16.48 -5.63
N GLY A 161 15.45 17.27 -4.95
CA GLY A 161 14.68 18.36 -5.54
C GLY A 161 13.24 18.01 -5.94
N PRO A 162 12.48 19.02 -6.42
CA PRO A 162 11.04 18.88 -6.70
C PRO A 162 10.72 18.30 -8.09
N TRP A 163 11.69 18.28 -9.01
CA TRP A 163 11.50 17.84 -10.40
C TRP A 163 11.11 16.36 -10.55
N PRO A 164 11.59 15.39 -9.72
CA PRO A 164 11.23 13.99 -9.87
C PRO A 164 9.72 13.78 -9.69
N ALA A 165 9.09 14.53 -8.78
CA ALA A 165 7.65 14.45 -8.56
C ALA A 165 6.83 14.85 -9.79
N VAL A 166 7.23 15.95 -10.45
CA VAL A 166 6.54 16.44 -11.66
C VAL A 166 6.77 15.51 -12.83
N ALA A 167 8.02 15.11 -13.07
CA ALA A 167 8.37 14.17 -14.16
C ALA A 167 7.67 12.82 -13.98
N ALA A 168 7.68 12.28 -12.75
CA ALA A 168 7.00 11.04 -12.43
C ALA A 168 5.49 11.13 -12.62
N CYS A 169 4.87 12.24 -12.24
CA CYS A 169 3.43 12.45 -12.43
C CYS A 169 3.04 12.49 -13.91
N VAL A 170 3.79 13.23 -14.73
CA VAL A 170 3.54 13.29 -16.18
C VAL A 170 3.70 11.90 -16.81
N LEU A 171 4.78 11.19 -16.51
CA LEU A 171 5.02 9.85 -17.02
C LEU A 171 3.96 8.85 -16.51
N PHE A 172 3.55 8.96 -15.25
CA PHE A 172 2.49 8.16 -14.65
C PHE A 172 1.16 8.34 -15.38
N LEU A 173 0.71 9.59 -15.59
CA LEU A 173 -0.56 9.87 -16.25
C LEU A 173 -0.55 9.42 -17.71
N ALA A 174 0.53 9.72 -18.45
CA ALA A 174 0.67 9.31 -19.85
C ALA A 174 0.74 7.78 -19.98
N GLY A 175 1.54 7.12 -19.13
CA GLY A 175 1.67 5.67 -19.11
C GLY A 175 0.37 4.97 -18.71
N LEU A 176 -0.34 5.50 -17.70
CA LEU A 176 -1.63 4.96 -17.27
C LEU A 176 -2.68 5.08 -18.38
N ALA A 177 -2.72 6.21 -19.10
CA ALA A 177 -3.59 6.38 -20.26
C ALA A 177 -3.27 5.35 -21.36
N CYS A 178 -1.98 5.09 -21.63
CA CYS A 178 -1.54 4.06 -22.58
C CYS A 178 -1.95 2.64 -22.14
N LEU A 179 -1.78 2.30 -20.85
CA LEU A 179 -2.18 1.01 -20.29
C LEU A 179 -3.70 0.80 -20.33
N ILE A 180 -4.48 1.85 -20.05
CA ILE A 180 -5.94 1.81 -20.06
C ILE A 180 -6.48 1.72 -21.49
N THR A 181 -5.90 2.45 -22.45
CA THR A 181 -6.34 2.43 -23.85
C THR A 181 -5.82 1.22 -24.63
N GLY A 182 -4.79 0.54 -24.12
CA GLY A 182 -4.11 -0.56 -24.80
C GLY A 182 -3.05 -0.12 -25.82
N ARG A 183 -2.94 1.19 -26.11
CA ARG A 183 -1.96 1.73 -27.05
C ARG A 183 -0.58 1.79 -26.40
N PHE A 184 0.46 1.33 -27.10
CA PHE A 184 1.84 1.26 -26.58
C PHE A 184 1.97 0.56 -25.22
N ARG A 185 1.08 -0.40 -24.91
CA ARG A 185 0.97 -1.05 -23.60
C ARG A 185 2.31 -1.58 -23.09
N THR A 186 3.11 -2.22 -23.93
CA THR A 186 4.42 -2.78 -23.55
C THR A 186 5.41 -1.70 -23.16
N VAL A 187 5.53 -0.65 -23.99
CA VAL A 187 6.43 0.48 -23.71
C VAL A 187 6.00 1.20 -22.44
N ALA A 188 4.70 1.47 -22.29
CA ALA A 188 4.16 2.13 -21.11
C ALA A 188 4.39 1.30 -19.83
N ALA A 189 4.17 -0.02 -19.87
CA ALA A 189 4.39 -0.89 -18.73
C ALA A 189 5.85 -0.89 -18.28
N TYR A 190 6.80 -1.02 -19.21
CA TYR A 190 8.22 -0.99 -18.88
C TYR A 190 8.71 0.39 -18.44
N ALA A 191 8.26 1.47 -19.10
CA ALA A 191 8.62 2.83 -18.71
C ALA A 191 8.15 3.15 -17.28
N LEU A 192 6.91 2.78 -16.95
CA LEU A 192 6.35 2.95 -15.61
C LEU A 192 7.02 2.05 -14.56
N GLY A 193 7.31 0.80 -14.91
CA GLY A 193 8.03 -0.13 -14.04
C GLY A 193 9.45 0.34 -13.74
N LEU A 194 10.17 0.82 -14.76
CA LEU A 194 11.51 1.38 -14.62
C LEU A 194 11.49 2.65 -13.77
N MET A 195 10.57 3.58 -14.06
CA MET A 195 10.36 4.78 -13.24
C MET A 195 10.12 4.41 -11.76
N ALA A 196 9.22 3.47 -11.50
CA ALA A 196 8.90 3.02 -10.16
C ALA A 196 10.14 2.42 -9.44
N LEU A 197 10.94 1.63 -10.15
CA LEU A 197 12.17 1.04 -9.61
C LEU A 197 13.23 2.11 -9.29
N VAL A 198 13.45 3.05 -10.21
CA VAL A 198 14.41 4.15 -10.03
C VAL A 198 14.00 5.02 -8.84
N LEU A 199 12.74 5.44 -8.76
CA LEU A 199 12.24 6.26 -7.66
C LEU A 199 12.30 5.51 -6.33
N LEU A 200 11.98 4.21 -6.31
CA LEU A 200 12.08 3.41 -5.10
C LEU A 200 13.50 3.37 -4.53
N VAL A 201 14.49 3.11 -5.38
CA VAL A 201 15.89 2.95 -4.93
C VAL A 201 16.53 4.29 -4.61
N PHE A 202 16.26 5.32 -5.41
CA PHE A 202 17.01 6.59 -5.35
C PHE A 202 16.23 7.76 -4.73
N GLY A 203 14.89 7.70 -4.65
CA GLY A 203 14.05 8.81 -4.21
C GLY A 203 13.28 8.59 -2.89
N SER A 204 13.22 7.36 -2.37
CA SER A 204 12.52 7.07 -1.10
C SER A 204 13.17 7.77 0.09
N PHE A 205 12.37 8.23 1.06
CA PHE A 205 12.85 8.78 2.35
C PHE A 205 13.81 7.82 3.06
N VAL A 206 13.50 6.53 2.99
CA VAL A 206 14.31 5.45 3.56
C VAL A 206 14.54 4.38 2.49
N PRO A 207 15.65 4.44 1.75
CA PRO A 207 15.89 3.57 0.59
C PRO A 207 15.79 2.07 0.89
N TRP A 208 16.38 1.62 2.02
CA TRP A 208 16.34 0.21 2.41
C TRP A 208 14.93 -0.28 2.72
N PHE A 209 14.09 0.60 3.29
CA PHE A 209 12.76 0.26 3.76
C PHE A 209 11.79 0.05 2.61
N GLY A 210 11.85 0.91 1.58
CA GLY A 210 11.06 0.71 0.36
C GLY A 210 11.37 -0.61 -0.34
N ALA A 211 12.67 -0.96 -0.43
CA ALA A 211 13.09 -2.26 -0.97
C ALA A 211 12.62 -3.43 -0.09
N ALA A 212 12.69 -3.31 1.25
CA ALA A 212 12.20 -4.31 2.18
C ALA A 212 10.68 -4.55 2.05
N ILE A 213 9.90 -3.48 1.87
CA ILE A 213 8.44 -3.58 1.63
C ILE A 213 8.17 -4.36 0.36
N LEU A 214 8.87 -4.06 -0.74
CA LEU A 214 8.68 -4.81 -1.98
C LEU A 214 9.12 -6.27 -1.84
N ALA A 215 10.18 -6.54 -1.09
CA ALA A 215 10.58 -7.90 -0.76
C ALA A 215 9.46 -8.65 -0.03
N VAL A 216 8.79 -8.02 0.94
CA VAL A 216 7.61 -8.59 1.64
C VAL A 216 6.45 -8.83 0.68
N MET A 217 6.14 -7.88 -0.21
CA MET A 217 5.05 -8.04 -1.19
C MET A 217 5.37 -9.19 -2.17
N PHE A 218 6.58 -9.26 -2.72
CA PHE A 218 6.97 -10.38 -3.58
C PHE A 218 7.07 -11.72 -2.83
N THR A 219 7.36 -11.70 -1.53
CA THR A 219 7.26 -12.87 -0.65
C THR A 219 5.83 -13.38 -0.58
N GLY A 220 4.83 -12.49 -0.49
CA GLY A 220 3.42 -12.83 -0.61
C GLY A 220 3.08 -13.52 -1.93
N THR A 221 3.62 -13.02 -3.04
CA THR A 221 3.48 -13.67 -4.36
C THR A 221 4.18 -15.03 -4.42
N ALA A 222 5.35 -15.17 -3.79
CA ALA A 222 6.07 -16.44 -3.71
C ALA A 222 5.29 -17.48 -2.89
N LEU A 223 4.65 -17.07 -1.79
CA LEU A 223 3.74 -17.92 -1.01
C LEU A 223 2.53 -18.38 -1.83
N TYR A 224 1.93 -17.48 -2.62
CA TYR A 224 0.85 -17.86 -3.56
C TYR A 224 1.30 -18.93 -4.56
N ARG A 225 2.53 -18.84 -5.06
CA ARG A 225 3.07 -19.84 -6.00
C ARG A 225 3.40 -21.17 -5.34
N TRP A 226 3.95 -21.13 -4.14
CA TRP A 226 4.20 -22.33 -3.34
C TRP A 226 2.89 -23.08 -3.10
N GLU A 227 1.82 -22.37 -2.73
CA GLU A 227 0.51 -22.96 -2.55
C GLU A 227 -0.03 -23.62 -3.83
N ARG A 228 0.18 -22.98 -4.99
CA ARG A 228 -0.23 -23.56 -6.29
C ARG A 228 0.72 -24.63 -6.83
N GLY A 229 1.75 -25.03 -6.08
CA GLY A 229 2.73 -26.03 -6.50
C GLY A 229 3.66 -25.57 -7.63
N THR A 230 3.74 -24.27 -7.90
CA THR A 230 4.55 -23.69 -8.99
C THR A 230 5.86 -23.06 -8.50
N GLY A 231 6.12 -23.07 -7.20
CA GLY A 231 7.33 -22.54 -6.57
C GLY A 231 7.65 -23.25 -5.24
N GLY A 232 8.85 -23.04 -4.72
CA GLY A 232 9.28 -23.57 -3.43
C GLY A 232 9.23 -22.55 -2.29
N LEU A 233 9.40 -23.04 -1.05
CA LEU A 233 9.52 -22.18 0.14
C LEU A 233 10.90 -21.53 0.30
N GLY A 234 11.93 -22.03 -0.38
CA GLY A 234 13.30 -21.49 -0.27
C GLY A 234 13.39 -19.97 -0.46
N PRO A 235 12.81 -19.40 -1.54
CA PRO A 235 12.80 -17.95 -1.72
C PRO A 235 12.03 -17.16 -0.66
N VAL A 236 10.98 -17.75 -0.07
CA VAL A 236 10.21 -17.13 1.02
C VAL A 236 11.09 -16.99 2.26
N VAL A 237 11.78 -18.08 2.64
CA VAL A 237 12.68 -18.08 3.81
C VAL A 237 13.86 -17.14 3.59
N ALA A 238 14.47 -17.18 2.41
CA ALA A 238 15.60 -16.30 2.06
C ALA A 238 15.20 -14.82 2.08
N ALA A 239 14.05 -14.47 1.49
CA ALA A 239 13.57 -13.09 1.51
C ALA A 239 13.21 -12.62 2.94
N ALA A 240 12.58 -13.48 3.75
CA ALA A 240 12.27 -13.17 5.15
C ALA A 240 13.55 -12.92 5.97
N ALA A 241 14.59 -13.74 5.78
CA ALA A 241 15.89 -13.55 6.44
C ALA A 241 16.56 -12.23 6.03
N LEU A 242 16.54 -11.89 4.74
CA LEU A 242 17.11 -10.63 4.24
C LEU A 242 16.35 -9.41 4.77
N VAL A 243 15.01 -9.46 4.81
CA VAL A 243 14.19 -8.39 5.38
C VAL A 243 14.40 -8.25 6.88
N ALA A 244 14.60 -9.36 7.61
CA ALA A 244 14.95 -9.32 9.02
C ALA A 244 16.32 -8.70 9.26
N ALA A 245 17.30 -8.96 8.39
CA ALA A 245 18.66 -8.43 8.51
C ALA A 245 18.81 -6.96 8.07
N ALA A 246 18.01 -6.49 7.10
CA ALA A 246 18.17 -5.18 6.47
C ALA A 246 18.30 -3.99 7.46
N PRO A 247 17.43 -3.83 8.48
CA PRO A 247 17.56 -2.72 9.42
C PRO A 247 18.64 -2.89 10.49
N VAL A 248 18.98 -4.14 10.84
CA VAL A 248 19.83 -4.47 12.00
C VAL A 248 21.20 -3.80 11.91
N TRP A 249 21.73 -3.70 10.69
CA TRP A 249 23.02 -3.04 10.41
C TRP A 249 22.86 -1.75 9.61
N SER A 250 21.63 -1.24 9.49
CA SER A 250 21.40 0.00 8.75
C SER A 250 21.94 1.20 9.50
N ILE A 251 22.33 2.25 8.76
CA ILE A 251 22.72 3.55 9.34
C ILE A 251 21.60 4.14 10.22
N GLN A 252 20.35 3.70 10.02
CA GLN A 252 19.15 4.14 10.72
C GLN A 252 18.73 3.21 11.87
N ALA A 253 19.59 2.28 12.29
CA ALA A 253 19.33 1.34 13.39
C ALA A 253 18.99 2.01 14.74
N GLY A 254 19.23 3.32 14.88
CA GLY A 254 18.88 4.09 16.08
C GLY A 254 17.37 4.29 16.31
N TRP A 255 16.50 4.01 15.33
CA TRP A 255 15.05 4.11 15.53
C TRP A 255 14.53 2.98 16.42
N TRP A 256 13.67 3.29 17.39
CA TRP A 256 13.22 2.31 18.40
C TRP A 256 12.55 1.06 17.78
N TRP A 257 11.80 1.22 16.69
CA TRP A 257 11.09 0.12 16.03
C TRP A 257 11.96 -0.68 15.05
N VAL A 258 13.16 -0.17 14.76
CA VAL A 258 14.18 -0.77 13.90
C VAL A 258 15.16 -1.60 14.73
N GLN A 259 15.12 -1.47 16.06
CA GLN A 259 15.92 -2.28 16.99
C GLN A 259 15.73 -3.78 16.70
N PRO A 260 16.79 -4.59 16.74
CA PRO A 260 16.75 -5.96 16.24
C PRO A 260 15.67 -6.83 16.90
N ASP A 261 15.52 -6.72 18.20
CA ASP A 261 14.50 -7.41 19.00
C ASP A 261 13.08 -7.00 18.59
N VAL A 262 12.80 -5.69 18.52
CA VAL A 262 11.49 -5.14 18.15
C VAL A 262 11.15 -5.46 16.69
N TRP A 263 12.12 -5.36 15.78
CA TRP A 263 11.93 -5.61 14.35
C TRP A 263 11.67 -7.10 14.05
N ILE A 264 12.52 -7.99 14.60
CA ILE A 264 12.40 -9.44 14.37
C ILE A 264 11.08 -9.95 14.96
N THR A 265 10.73 -9.55 16.18
CA THR A 265 9.44 -9.92 16.78
C THR A 265 8.26 -9.43 15.94
N THR A 266 8.32 -8.20 15.42
CA THR A 266 7.29 -7.64 14.52
C THR A 266 7.12 -8.47 13.24
N ILE A 267 8.23 -8.88 12.59
CA ILE A 267 8.20 -9.75 11.40
C ILE A 267 7.61 -11.12 11.74
N VAL A 268 8.06 -11.74 12.83
CA VAL A 268 7.58 -13.06 13.24
C VAL A 268 6.08 -13.04 13.52
N LEU A 269 5.59 -12.02 14.21
CA LEU A 269 4.16 -11.84 14.44
C LEU A 269 3.39 -11.62 13.13
N ALA A 270 3.89 -10.78 12.23
CA ALA A 270 3.24 -10.53 10.95
C ALA A 270 3.16 -11.80 10.09
N GLY A 271 4.26 -12.55 9.98
CA GLY A 271 4.32 -13.83 9.30
C GLY A 271 3.42 -14.89 9.95
N GLY A 272 3.41 -14.96 11.28
CA GLY A 272 2.55 -15.84 12.05
C GLY A 272 1.06 -15.56 11.84
N THR A 273 0.66 -14.28 11.87
CA THR A 273 -0.72 -13.87 11.57
C THR A 273 -1.12 -14.21 10.15
N PHE A 274 -0.24 -14.00 9.17
CA PHE A 274 -0.50 -14.40 7.79
C PHE A 274 -0.66 -15.92 7.68
N ALA A 275 0.25 -16.70 8.26
CA ALA A 275 0.18 -18.15 8.27
C ALA A 275 -1.11 -18.66 8.94
N LEU A 276 -1.51 -18.05 10.07
CA LEU A 276 -2.78 -18.35 10.73
C LEU A 276 -3.97 -18.04 9.82
N GLY A 277 -3.96 -16.90 9.13
CA GLY A 277 -4.96 -16.54 8.13
C GLY A 277 -5.06 -17.57 7.01
N MET A 278 -3.92 -18.11 6.55
CA MET A 278 -3.85 -19.15 5.53
C MET A 278 -4.44 -20.48 6.03
N VAL A 279 -4.15 -20.89 7.26
CA VAL A 279 -4.73 -22.10 7.87
C VAL A 279 -6.24 -21.96 8.05
N LEU A 280 -6.71 -20.76 8.42
CA LEU A 280 -8.13 -20.49 8.68
C LEU A 280 -8.94 -20.13 7.43
N ARG A 281 -8.32 -20.00 6.25
CA ARG A 281 -8.98 -19.47 5.02
C ARG A 281 -10.23 -20.24 4.56
N GLY A 282 -10.33 -21.53 4.89
CA GLY A 282 -11.48 -22.36 4.56
C GLY A 282 -12.63 -22.27 5.56
N ARG A 283 -12.46 -21.55 6.67
CA ARG A 283 -13.47 -21.39 7.71
C ARG A 283 -14.35 -20.17 7.41
N ARG A 284 -15.59 -20.21 7.91
CA ARG A 284 -16.51 -19.06 7.83
C ARG A 284 -15.99 -17.92 8.70
N VAL A 285 -15.75 -16.76 8.09
CA VAL A 285 -15.37 -15.54 8.80
C VAL A 285 -16.62 -14.89 9.38
N PRO A 286 -16.63 -14.50 10.67
CA PRO A 286 -17.74 -13.77 11.27
C PRO A 286 -18.10 -12.50 10.49
N GLY A 287 -19.40 -12.21 10.36
CA GLY A 287 -19.89 -11.07 9.57
C GLY A 287 -19.32 -9.71 10.00
N VAL A 288 -19.07 -9.52 11.31
CA VAL A 288 -18.44 -8.30 11.84
C VAL A 288 -17.01 -8.12 11.31
N LEU A 289 -16.21 -9.20 11.25
CA LEU A 289 -14.85 -9.13 10.72
C LEU A 289 -14.85 -8.88 9.21
N THR A 290 -15.79 -9.48 8.48
CA THR A 290 -15.99 -9.20 7.05
C THR A 290 -16.38 -7.73 6.84
N TRP A 291 -17.31 -7.21 7.64
CA TRP A 291 -17.72 -5.80 7.59
C TRP A 291 -16.57 -4.84 7.87
N LEU A 292 -15.76 -5.11 8.91
CA LEU A 292 -14.56 -4.34 9.21
C LEU A 292 -13.55 -4.39 8.05
N GLY A 293 -13.43 -5.53 7.37
CA GLY A 293 -12.62 -5.67 6.16
C GLY A 293 -13.14 -4.86 4.98
N LEU A 294 -14.46 -4.71 4.83
CA LEU A 294 -15.07 -3.90 3.76
C LEU A 294 -14.79 -2.41 3.93
N ILE A 295 -14.84 -1.90 5.16
CA ILE A 295 -14.57 -0.48 5.46
C ILE A 295 -13.11 -0.20 5.80
N SER A 296 -12.21 -1.19 5.69
CA SER A 296 -10.84 -1.09 6.23
C SER A 296 -10.02 0.02 5.58
N TYR A 297 -10.25 0.28 4.29
CA TYR A 297 -9.58 1.36 3.56
C TYR A 297 -10.04 2.74 4.05
N SER A 298 -11.35 2.89 4.26
CA SER A 298 -11.94 4.07 4.91
C SER A 298 -11.37 4.31 6.31
N VAL A 299 -11.34 3.28 7.16
CA VAL A 299 -10.73 3.37 8.49
C VAL A 299 -9.25 3.78 8.39
N TYR A 300 -8.51 3.18 7.46
CA TYR A 300 -7.08 3.44 7.30
C TYR A 300 -6.76 4.89 6.92
N LEU A 301 -7.55 5.51 6.04
CA LEU A 301 -7.28 6.90 5.64
C LEU A 301 -7.85 7.94 6.62
N VAL A 302 -8.99 7.67 7.23
CA VAL A 302 -9.71 8.65 8.06
C VAL A 302 -9.13 8.74 9.48
N HIS A 303 -8.57 7.65 10.02
CA HIS A 303 -8.19 7.59 11.43
C HIS A 303 -7.17 8.66 11.86
N HIS A 304 -6.18 8.95 11.03
CA HIS A 304 -5.11 9.87 11.39
C HIS A 304 -5.56 11.35 11.37
N PRO A 305 -6.19 11.87 10.29
CA PRO A 305 -6.81 13.20 10.33
C PRO A 305 -7.79 13.35 11.49
N LEU A 306 -8.68 12.37 11.71
CA LEU A 306 -9.66 12.41 12.79
C LEU A 306 -8.98 12.52 14.16
N LEU A 307 -7.92 11.74 14.40
CA LEU A 307 -7.18 11.78 15.66
C LEU A 307 -6.49 13.13 15.88
N LYS A 308 -5.92 13.70 14.81
CA LYS A 308 -5.28 15.03 14.86
C LYS A 308 -6.27 16.14 15.18
N TYR A 309 -7.46 16.12 14.57
CA TYR A 309 -8.51 17.08 14.90
C TYR A 309 -9.04 16.90 16.32
N LEU A 310 -9.21 15.66 16.77
CA LEU A 310 -9.61 15.38 18.16
C LEU A 310 -8.60 15.98 19.15
N ASN A 311 -7.30 15.74 18.94
CA ASN A 311 -6.25 16.27 19.81
C ASN A 311 -6.22 17.81 19.79
N ALA A 312 -6.39 18.43 18.62
CA ALA A 312 -6.41 19.88 18.51
C ALA A 312 -7.62 20.54 19.20
N LEU A 313 -8.79 19.88 19.19
CA LEU A 313 -10.01 20.40 19.83
C LEU A 313 -10.03 20.14 21.33
N ALA A 314 -9.55 18.98 21.77
CA ALA A 314 -9.64 18.54 23.16
C ALA A 314 -8.39 18.88 23.99
N GLY A 315 -7.31 19.36 23.38
CA GLY A 315 -6.04 19.64 24.05
C GLY A 315 -5.27 18.36 24.40
N ASP A 316 -4.43 18.42 25.44
CA ASP A 316 -3.62 17.27 25.84
C ASP A 316 -4.46 16.19 26.54
N LEU A 317 -4.96 15.24 25.74
CA LEU A 317 -5.75 14.10 26.15
C LEU A 317 -5.05 13.20 27.20
N ARG A 318 -3.72 13.29 27.32
CA ARG A 318 -2.93 12.51 28.29
C ARG A 318 -3.13 13.00 29.73
N SER A 319 -3.60 14.23 29.92
CA SER A 319 -3.89 14.81 31.24
C SER A 319 -5.20 14.31 31.86
N LEU A 320 -6.05 13.64 31.06
CA LEU A 320 -7.32 13.10 31.52
C LEU A 320 -7.13 11.93 32.49
N THR A 321 -8.11 11.72 33.38
CA THR A 321 -8.18 10.52 34.21
C THR A 321 -8.27 9.25 33.34
N PRO A 322 -7.88 8.06 33.84
CA PRO A 322 -7.97 6.81 33.07
C PRO A 322 -9.37 6.50 32.53
N THR A 323 -10.42 6.86 33.29
CA THR A 323 -11.81 6.74 32.85
C THR A 323 -12.17 7.74 31.75
N GLY A 324 -11.68 8.98 31.85
CA GLY A 324 -11.82 9.98 30.78
C GLY A 324 -11.09 9.57 29.51
N GLN A 325 -9.88 9.05 29.62
CA GLN A 325 -9.10 8.48 28.52
C GLN A 325 -9.86 7.34 27.82
N ALA A 326 -10.41 6.38 28.58
CA ALA A 326 -11.21 5.30 28.03
C ALA A 326 -12.49 5.79 27.33
N ALA A 327 -13.18 6.78 27.92
CA ALA A 327 -14.38 7.38 27.32
C ALA A 327 -14.06 8.09 25.98
N VAL A 328 -12.98 8.88 25.93
CA VAL A 328 -12.53 9.54 24.70
C VAL A 328 -12.06 8.51 23.66
N ALA A 329 -11.37 7.45 24.09
CA ALA A 329 -10.94 6.37 23.19
C ALA A 329 -12.14 5.64 22.55
N LEU A 330 -13.18 5.34 23.35
CA LEU A 330 -14.42 4.75 22.86
C LEU A 330 -15.15 5.71 21.90
N GLY A 331 -15.27 6.99 22.28
CA GLY A 331 -15.86 8.02 21.43
C GLY A 331 -15.14 8.18 20.09
N TYR A 332 -13.81 8.18 20.11
CA TYR A 332 -12.96 8.19 18.92
C TYR A 332 -13.21 6.96 18.04
N LEU A 333 -13.27 5.76 18.62
CA LEU A 333 -13.51 4.53 17.86
C LEU A 333 -14.90 4.53 17.21
N VAL A 334 -15.93 4.96 17.95
CA VAL A 334 -17.30 5.07 17.42
C VAL A 334 -17.36 6.10 16.29
N ALA A 335 -16.77 7.28 16.47
CA ALA A 335 -16.70 8.31 15.45
C ALA A 335 -15.94 7.82 14.21
N LEU A 336 -14.80 7.16 14.41
CA LEU A 336 -13.99 6.60 13.34
C LEU A 336 -14.76 5.56 12.52
N LEU A 337 -15.39 4.58 13.17
CA LEU A 337 -16.14 3.53 12.49
C LEU A 337 -17.38 4.10 11.77
N THR A 338 -18.07 5.06 12.39
CA THR A 338 -19.23 5.72 11.80
C THR A 338 -18.84 6.52 10.55
N LEU A 339 -17.82 7.38 10.67
CA LEU A 339 -17.34 8.18 9.54
C LEU A 339 -16.80 7.28 8.42
N SER A 340 -16.06 6.23 8.77
CA SER A 340 -15.53 5.27 7.78
C SER A 340 -16.64 4.50 7.07
N TRP A 341 -17.71 4.15 7.77
CA TRP A 341 -18.87 3.51 7.17
C TRP A 341 -19.61 4.46 6.23
N LEU A 342 -19.79 5.74 6.61
CA LEU A 342 -20.40 6.76 5.75
C LEU A 342 -19.57 6.98 4.48
N THR A 343 -18.26 7.19 4.60
CA THR A 343 -17.38 7.37 3.43
C THR A 343 -17.37 6.13 2.54
N TYR A 344 -17.37 4.94 3.13
CA TYR A 344 -17.50 3.69 2.37
C TYR A 344 -18.81 3.64 1.59
N ARG A 345 -19.95 3.90 2.25
CA ARG A 345 -21.29 3.76 1.67
C ARG A 345 -21.57 4.76 0.56
N PHE A 346 -21.08 5.99 0.69
CA PHE A 346 -21.41 7.11 -0.19
C PHE A 346 -20.32 7.44 -1.22
N VAL A 347 -19.06 7.07 -0.98
CA VAL A 347 -17.95 7.38 -1.89
C VAL A 347 -17.31 6.12 -2.44
N GLU A 348 -16.84 5.23 -1.56
CA GLU A 348 -16.05 4.07 -1.99
C GLU A 348 -16.90 3.04 -2.76
N ALA A 349 -18.01 2.58 -2.19
CA ALA A 349 -18.85 1.55 -2.79
C ALA A 349 -19.47 1.99 -4.14
N PRO A 350 -20.01 3.22 -4.28
CA PRO A 350 -20.49 3.72 -5.57
C PRO A 350 -19.39 3.81 -6.63
N ALA A 351 -18.21 4.32 -6.26
CA ALA A 351 -17.09 4.42 -7.19
C ALA A 351 -16.59 3.05 -7.65
N GLN A 352 -16.46 2.08 -6.74
CA GLN A 352 -16.12 0.70 -7.10
C GLN A 352 -17.19 0.06 -7.99
N ALA A 353 -18.48 0.34 -7.77
CA ALA A 353 -19.55 -0.13 -8.63
C ALA A 353 -19.47 0.45 -10.04
N LEU A 354 -19.15 1.75 -10.17
CA LEU A 354 -18.89 2.40 -11.45
C LEU A 354 -17.69 1.77 -12.17
N GLY A 355 -16.57 1.57 -11.47
CA GLY A 355 -15.40 0.89 -12.03
C GLY A 355 -15.74 -0.52 -12.55
N ARG A 356 -16.51 -1.30 -11.81
CA ARG A 356 -16.98 -2.63 -12.26
C ARG A 356 -17.84 -2.54 -13.52
N ARG A 357 -18.72 -1.53 -13.66
CA ARG A 357 -19.53 -1.33 -14.87
C ARG A 357 -18.66 -1.00 -16.08
N ILE A 358 -17.65 -0.14 -15.92
CA ILE A 358 -16.70 0.22 -16.98
C ILE A 358 -15.91 -1.00 -17.43
N THR A 359 -15.39 -1.79 -16.48
CA THR A 359 -14.64 -3.01 -16.79
C THR A 359 -15.51 -4.06 -17.51
N ARG A 360 -16.77 -4.27 -17.11
CA ARG A 360 -17.66 -5.23 -17.79
C ARG A 360 -17.94 -4.88 -19.24
N ARG A 361 -18.07 -3.58 -19.55
CA ARG A 361 -18.27 -3.11 -20.93
C ARG A 361 -17.07 -3.38 -21.84
N ARG A 362 -15.86 -3.39 -21.27
CA ARG A 362 -14.63 -3.72 -22.01
C ARG A 362 -14.54 -5.19 -22.39
N SER A 363 -14.93 -6.08 -21.48
CA SER A 363 -14.97 -7.52 -21.76
C SER A 363 -16.07 -7.93 -22.75
N SER A 364 -17.10 -7.10 -22.96
CA SER A 364 -18.22 -7.39 -23.87
C SER A 364 -18.06 -6.83 -25.28
N SER A 365 -16.93 -6.19 -25.62
CA SER A 365 -16.65 -5.78 -26.99
C SER A 365 -16.24 -7.02 -27.79
N PRO A 366 -16.97 -7.43 -28.84
CA PRO A 366 -16.72 -8.71 -29.51
C PRO A 366 -15.35 -8.70 -30.18
N SER A 367 -14.52 -9.70 -29.86
CA SER A 367 -13.54 -10.21 -30.81
C SER A 367 -14.29 -10.64 -32.07
N SER A 368 -13.94 -10.06 -33.21
CA SER A 368 -14.43 -10.48 -34.53
C SER A 368 -14.33 -12.01 -34.67
N PRO A 369 -15.37 -12.70 -35.16
CA PRO A 369 -15.27 -14.13 -35.46
C PRO A 369 -14.39 -14.29 -36.70
N THR A 370 -13.08 -14.42 -36.50
CA THR A 370 -12.21 -15.08 -37.48
C THR A 370 -12.36 -16.59 -37.30
N GLY A 371 -13.48 -17.11 -37.79
CA GLY A 371 -13.65 -18.52 -38.11
C GLY A 371 -14.10 -18.56 -39.57
N ARG A 372 -13.14 -18.63 -40.49
CA ARG A 372 -13.46 -19.07 -41.85
C ARG A 372 -13.81 -20.55 -41.72
N ASP A 373 -15.06 -20.87 -41.96
CA ASP A 373 -15.43 -22.23 -42.33
C ASP A 373 -14.63 -22.59 -43.58
N ILE A 374 -13.67 -23.49 -43.42
CA ILE A 374 -13.02 -24.18 -44.53
C ILE A 374 -14.02 -25.25 -44.97
N PRO A 375 -14.51 -25.25 -46.22
CA PRO A 375 -15.28 -26.37 -46.73
C PRO A 375 -14.34 -27.57 -46.85
N VAL A 376 -14.67 -28.67 -46.19
CA VAL A 376 -14.02 -29.97 -46.41
C VAL A 376 -14.47 -30.49 -47.78
N PRO A 377 -13.55 -30.81 -48.71
CA PRO A 377 -13.86 -31.62 -49.87
C PRO A 377 -13.64 -33.11 -49.53
N GLY A 378 -14.63 -33.94 -49.82
CA GLY A 378 -14.55 -35.40 -49.74
C GLY A 378 -15.80 -36.04 -49.19
#